data_AF-A0A433UZW6-F1
#
_entry.id   AF-A0A433UZW6-F1
#
_cell.length_a   1.000
_cell.length_b   1.000
_cell.length_c   1.000
_cell.angle_alpha   90.00
_cell.angle_beta   90.00
_cell.angle_gamma   90.00
#
_symmetry.space_group_name_H-M   'P 1'
#
loop_
_entity.id
_entity.type
_entity.pdbx_description
1 polymer ?
#
loop_
_entity_poly.entity_id
_entity_poly.type
_entity_poly.pdbx_seq_one_letter_code
_entity_poly.pdbx_strand_id
1 'polypeptide(L)'
;MKAMSGTLVGIPLYGETLIEQWKAKIADFPDGLAQTMVEHYLKFVPIWGMQSKLAKRDTTLWYYQIMVESSQNLLGVLSGLNRLYYSTFQFKRMNRFIEQMEIAPVNLASRLEGLFNHEATIAVDELEALVQETLELVEIHMPEVDTFKVKRKLKWRQQPWKQAPSSSPL
;
A
#
# COMPACT_ATOMS: atom_id res chain seq x y z
N MET A 1 -9.39 -12.74 7.09
CA MET A 1 -9.31 -12.35 5.66
C MET A 1 -8.85 -13.49 4.74
N LYS A 2 -7.67 -14.11 4.92
CA LYS A 2 -7.21 -15.20 4.02
C LYS A 2 -8.20 -16.36 3.85
N ALA A 3 -8.79 -16.81 4.96
CA ALA A 3 -9.76 -17.90 4.95
C ALA A 3 -10.96 -17.58 4.04
N MET A 4 -11.44 -16.34 4.03
CA MET A 4 -12.58 -15.90 3.22
C MET A 4 -12.31 -16.02 1.72
N SER A 5 -11.15 -15.52 1.26
CA SER A 5 -10.68 -15.70 -0.12
C SER A 5 -10.57 -17.19 -0.48
N GLY A 6 -10.02 -18.01 0.42
CA GLY A 6 -9.90 -19.45 0.21
C GLY A 6 -11.25 -20.17 0.09
N THR A 7 -12.24 -19.77 0.90
CA THR A 7 -13.60 -20.31 0.85
C THR A 7 -14.29 -19.99 -0.47
N LEU A 8 -14.15 -18.75 -0.98
CA LEU A 8 -14.76 -18.33 -2.25
C LEU A 8 -14.31 -19.19 -3.44
N VAL A 9 -13.01 -19.43 -3.56
CA VAL A 9 -12.43 -20.17 -4.71
C VAL A 9 -12.31 -21.67 -4.47
N GLY A 10 -12.63 -22.14 -3.26
CA GLY A 10 -12.49 -23.54 -2.87
C GLY A 10 -13.48 -24.45 -3.60
N ILE A 11 -13.04 -25.66 -3.92
CA ILE A 11 -13.91 -26.71 -4.47
C ILE A 11 -14.40 -27.58 -3.31
N PRO A 12 -15.73 -27.71 -3.09
CA PRO A 12 -16.25 -28.53 -2.00
C PRO A 12 -15.98 -30.01 -2.29
N LEU A 13 -15.38 -30.71 -1.32
CA LEU A 13 -15.22 -32.17 -1.37
C LEU A 13 -16.31 -32.92 -0.58
N TYR A 14 -16.97 -32.23 0.35
CA TYR A 14 -18.09 -32.74 1.15
C TYR A 14 -18.96 -31.57 1.62
N GLY A 15 -20.28 -31.78 1.75
CA GLY A 15 -21.21 -30.78 2.27
C GLY A 15 -21.44 -29.58 1.34
N GLU A 16 -21.51 -29.83 0.02
CA GLU A 16 -21.64 -28.81 -1.03
C GLU A 16 -22.69 -27.75 -0.72
N THR A 17 -23.91 -28.14 -0.33
CA THR A 17 -24.99 -27.19 0.00
C THR A 17 -24.58 -26.18 1.08
N LEU A 18 -23.87 -26.62 2.13
CA LEU A 18 -23.42 -25.74 3.21
C LEU A 18 -22.29 -24.82 2.74
N ILE A 19 -21.34 -25.34 1.96
CA ILE A 19 -20.23 -24.56 1.44
C ILE A 19 -20.72 -23.49 0.46
N GLU A 20 -21.67 -23.82 -0.42
CA GLU A 20 -22.25 -22.86 -1.35
C GLU A 20 -23.06 -21.76 -0.62
N GLN A 21 -23.75 -22.09 0.49
CA GLN A 21 -24.35 -21.07 1.35
C GLN A 21 -23.31 -20.13 1.97
N TRP A 22 -22.15 -20.65 2.37
CA TRP A 22 -21.06 -19.81 2.88
C TRP A 22 -20.46 -18.94 1.77
N LYS A 23 -20.19 -19.51 0.60
CA LYS A 23 -19.71 -18.74 -0.56
C LYS A 23 -20.66 -17.62 -0.93
N ALA A 24 -21.96 -17.88 -0.98
CA ALA A 24 -22.97 -16.87 -1.27
C ALA A 24 -22.92 -15.70 -0.26
N LYS A 25 -22.75 -16.01 1.04
CA LYS A 25 -22.60 -14.98 2.08
C LYS A 25 -21.31 -14.18 1.97
N ILE A 26 -20.22 -14.83 1.56
CA ILE A 26 -18.89 -14.20 1.47
C ILE A 26 -18.74 -13.41 0.15
N ALA A 27 -19.46 -13.80 -0.89
CA ALA A 27 -19.45 -13.11 -2.18
C ALA A 27 -20.05 -11.70 -2.07
N ASP A 28 -20.98 -11.49 -1.14
CA ASP A 28 -21.48 -10.18 -0.79
C ASP A 28 -20.47 -9.44 0.11
N PHE A 29 -19.52 -8.74 -0.52
CA PHE A 29 -18.46 -8.03 0.18
C PHE A 29 -19.01 -6.73 0.81
N PRO A 30 -19.07 -6.60 2.15
CA PRO A 30 -19.76 -5.48 2.78
C PRO A 30 -19.02 -4.14 2.60
N ASP A 31 -19.76 -3.06 2.37
CA ASP A 31 -19.22 -1.69 2.22
C ASP A 31 -18.38 -1.27 3.44
N GLY A 32 -18.89 -1.50 4.65
CA GLY A 32 -18.17 -1.15 5.88
C GLY A 32 -16.84 -1.89 6.03
N LEU A 33 -16.71 -3.10 5.48
CA LEU A 33 -15.43 -3.82 5.44
C LEU A 33 -14.46 -3.17 4.45
N ALA A 34 -14.95 -2.78 3.26
CA ALA A 34 -14.14 -2.11 2.25
C ALA A 34 -13.55 -0.81 2.82
N GLN A 35 -14.39 0.02 3.45
CA GLN A 35 -13.98 1.26 4.11
C GLN A 35 -12.96 0.99 5.23
N THR A 36 -13.26 0.04 6.13
CA THR A 36 -12.35 -0.31 7.23
C THR A 36 -10.99 -0.78 6.72
N MET A 37 -10.94 -1.52 5.62
CA MET A 37 -9.69 -1.94 4.99
C MET A 37 -8.88 -0.76 4.48
N VAL A 38 -9.52 0.16 3.72
CA VAL A 38 -8.85 1.36 3.21
C VAL A 38 -8.27 2.17 4.38
N GLU A 39 -9.07 2.48 5.39
CA GLU A 39 -8.63 3.23 6.58
C GLU A 39 -7.50 2.51 7.33
N HIS A 40 -7.60 1.19 7.49
CA HIS A 40 -6.59 0.40 8.18
C HIS A 40 -5.23 0.45 7.48
N TYR A 41 -5.22 0.42 6.15
CA TYR A 41 -4.00 0.34 5.34
C TYR A 41 -3.47 1.69 4.87
N LEU A 42 -4.20 2.80 5.07
CA LEU A 42 -3.74 4.17 4.80
C LEU A 42 -2.65 4.64 5.79
N LYS A 43 -1.52 3.92 5.81
CA LYS A 43 -0.39 4.11 6.73
C LYS A 43 0.91 4.12 5.94
N PHE A 44 1.44 5.30 5.71
CA PHE A 44 2.70 5.47 4.98
C PHE A 44 3.73 6.23 5.82
N VAL A 45 4.99 5.86 5.64
CA VAL A 45 6.16 6.57 6.15
C VAL A 45 6.75 7.35 4.97
N PRO A 46 6.88 8.69 5.06
CA PRO A 46 7.38 9.51 3.95
C PRO A 46 8.90 9.39 3.79
N ILE A 47 9.36 8.24 3.29
CA ILE A 47 10.78 7.92 3.17
C ILE A 47 11.51 8.82 2.15
N TRP A 48 10.80 9.32 1.14
CA TRP A 48 11.26 10.35 0.20
C TRP A 48 11.74 11.63 0.90
N GLY A 49 11.11 12.01 2.02
CA GLY A 49 11.54 13.14 2.82
C GLY A 49 12.90 12.96 3.51
N MET A 50 13.47 11.75 3.50
CA MET A 50 14.71 11.37 4.19
C MET A 50 15.81 10.83 3.26
N GLN A 51 15.62 10.89 1.94
CA GLN A 51 16.47 10.26 0.93
C GLN A 51 17.97 10.60 1.10
N SER A 52 18.29 11.87 1.39
CA SER A 52 19.67 12.36 1.59
C SER A 52 20.42 11.76 2.81
N LYS A 53 19.69 11.14 3.75
CA LYS A 53 20.25 10.51 4.96
C LYS A 53 20.25 9.00 4.92
N LEU A 54 19.46 8.36 4.04
CA LEU A 54 19.44 6.91 3.89
C LEU A 54 20.84 6.37 3.54
N ALA A 55 21.56 7.05 2.64
CA ALA A 55 22.91 6.66 2.25
C ALA A 55 23.97 6.82 3.35
N LYS A 56 23.67 7.55 4.44
CA LYS A 56 24.67 7.96 5.45
C LYS A 56 24.57 7.22 6.78
N ARG A 57 23.62 6.29 6.94
CA ARG A 57 23.23 5.77 8.26
C ARG A 57 23.11 4.24 8.35
N ASP A 58 23.70 3.49 7.41
CA ASP A 58 23.58 2.02 7.36
C ASP A 58 22.12 1.53 7.49
N THR A 59 21.17 2.28 6.92
CA THR A 59 19.73 2.06 7.11
C THR A 59 19.15 0.98 6.19
N THR A 60 19.98 0.11 5.61
CA THR A 60 19.56 -0.84 4.58
C THR A 60 18.37 -1.70 5.03
N LEU A 61 18.41 -2.26 6.25
CA LEU A 61 17.32 -3.08 6.77
C LEU A 61 16.02 -2.28 6.95
N TRP A 62 16.13 -1.09 7.54
CA TRP A 62 14.98 -0.22 7.76
C TRP A 62 14.38 0.28 6.44
N TYR A 63 15.21 0.60 5.46
CA TYR A 63 14.78 0.93 4.10
C TYR A 63 13.89 -0.18 3.53
N TYR A 64 14.37 -1.42 3.48
CA TYR A 64 13.59 -2.53 2.94
C TYR A 64 12.33 -2.81 3.76
N GLN A 65 12.38 -2.66 5.09
CA GLN A 65 11.19 -2.76 5.93
C GLN A 65 10.11 -1.75 5.48
N ILE A 66 10.48 -0.47 5.33
CA ILE A 66 9.53 0.56 4.89
C ILE A 66 9.03 0.31 3.46
N MET A 67 9.88 -0.14 2.54
CA MET A 67 9.46 -0.45 1.17
C MET A 67 8.45 -1.60 1.14
N VAL A 68 8.70 -2.67 1.90
CA VAL A 68 7.78 -3.83 1.99
C VAL A 68 6.47 -3.44 2.66
N GLU A 69 6.52 -2.78 3.81
CA GLU A 69 5.31 -2.34 4.54
C GLU A 69 4.46 -1.39 3.69
N SER A 70 5.10 -0.42 3.02
CA SER A 70 4.38 0.53 2.16
C SER A 70 3.75 -0.17 0.93
N SER A 71 4.46 -1.12 0.31
CA SER A 71 3.92 -1.91 -0.80
C SER A 71 2.72 -2.77 -0.36
N GLN A 72 2.80 -3.37 0.82
CA GLN A 72 1.70 -4.14 1.40
C GLN A 72 0.50 -3.26 1.77
N ASN A 73 0.76 -2.04 2.25
CA ASN A 73 -0.28 -1.07 2.57
C ASN A 73 -0.98 -0.54 1.30
N LEU A 74 -0.22 -0.26 0.23
CA LEU A 74 -0.79 0.05 -1.09
C LEU A 74 -1.76 -1.04 -1.55
N LEU A 75 -1.32 -2.29 -1.53
CA LEU A 75 -2.16 -3.42 -1.92
C LEU A 75 -3.36 -3.57 -1.01
N GLY A 76 -3.24 -3.28 0.28
CA GLY A 76 -4.36 -3.33 1.21
C GLY A 76 -5.42 -2.25 0.97
N VAL A 77 -4.99 -1.03 0.67
CA VAL A 77 -5.90 0.06 0.27
C VAL A 77 -6.62 -0.31 -1.02
N LEU A 78 -5.88 -0.69 -2.06
CA LEU A 78 -6.46 -1.06 -3.35
C LEU A 78 -7.36 -2.28 -3.24
N SER A 79 -7.06 -3.23 -2.37
CA SER A 79 -7.94 -4.37 -2.10
C SER A 79 -9.26 -3.93 -1.47
N GLY A 80 -9.25 -2.93 -0.60
CA GLY A 80 -10.47 -2.34 -0.05
C GLY A 80 -11.32 -1.70 -1.15
N LEU A 81 -10.72 -0.86 -2.01
CA LEU A 81 -11.41 -0.22 -3.15
C LEU A 81 -12.01 -1.24 -4.13
N ASN A 82 -11.31 -2.35 -4.36
CA ASN A 82 -11.75 -3.40 -5.29
C ASN A 82 -12.55 -4.55 -4.62
N ARG A 83 -12.86 -4.44 -3.32
CA ARG A 83 -13.61 -5.48 -2.57
C ARG A 83 -12.95 -6.86 -2.64
N LEU A 84 -11.63 -6.89 -2.58
CA LEU A 84 -10.82 -8.11 -2.59
C LEU A 84 -10.36 -8.44 -1.17
N TYR A 85 -10.56 -9.69 -0.75
CA TYR A 85 -10.02 -10.16 0.52
C TYR A 85 -8.50 -10.25 0.48
N TYR A 86 -7.86 -9.51 1.39
CA TYR A 86 -6.42 -9.31 1.39
C TYR A 86 -5.76 -9.71 2.72
N SER A 87 -4.52 -10.20 2.64
CA SER A 87 -3.63 -10.28 3.80
C SER A 87 -2.18 -10.25 3.35
N THR A 88 -1.31 -9.68 4.18
CA THR A 88 0.13 -9.50 3.89
C THR A 88 0.89 -10.82 3.73
N PHE A 89 0.34 -11.92 4.26
CA PHE A 89 0.92 -13.26 4.16
C PHE A 89 0.75 -13.93 2.77
N GLN A 90 0.09 -13.27 1.80
CA GLN A 90 -0.39 -13.92 0.57
C GLN A 90 0.49 -13.80 -0.67
N PHE A 91 1.59 -13.04 -0.65
CA PHE A 91 2.24 -12.68 -1.92
C PHE A 91 3.23 -13.72 -2.44
N LYS A 92 2.65 -14.80 -2.94
CA LYS A 92 3.18 -15.51 -4.12
C LYS A 92 2.28 -15.11 -5.29
N ARG A 93 2.87 -14.76 -6.45
CA ARG A 93 2.14 -14.37 -7.67
C ARG A 93 1.34 -13.06 -7.51
N MET A 94 1.97 -12.01 -6.99
CA MET A 94 1.36 -10.67 -6.82
C MET A 94 0.67 -10.15 -8.09
N ASN A 95 1.27 -10.33 -9.26
CA ASN A 95 0.68 -9.89 -10.53
C ASN A 95 -0.74 -10.45 -10.75
N ARG A 96 -0.97 -11.75 -10.50
CA ARG A 96 -2.30 -12.37 -10.65
C ARG A 96 -3.36 -11.82 -9.68
N PHE A 97 -2.91 -11.31 -8.53
CA PHE A 97 -3.81 -10.67 -7.59
C PHE A 97 -4.19 -9.26 -8.08
N ILE A 98 -3.21 -8.52 -8.59
CA ILE A 98 -3.41 -7.17 -9.16
C ILE A 98 -4.28 -7.21 -10.42
N GLU A 99 -4.18 -8.26 -11.25
CA GLU A 99 -5.04 -8.46 -12.43
C GLU A 99 -6.55 -8.51 -12.12
N GLN A 100 -6.93 -8.73 -10.86
CA GLN A 100 -8.34 -8.71 -10.41
C GLN A 100 -8.83 -7.30 -10.04
N MET A 101 -7.95 -6.29 -10.03
CA MET A 101 -8.29 -4.92 -9.65
C MET A 101 -8.73 -4.12 -10.87
N GLU A 102 -9.92 -3.53 -10.78
CA GLU A 102 -10.42 -2.54 -11.74
C GLU A 102 -9.95 -1.12 -11.39
N ILE A 103 -9.81 -0.84 -10.09
CA ILE A 103 -9.36 0.45 -9.54
C ILE A 103 -7.92 0.29 -9.09
N ALA A 104 -6.96 0.67 -9.94
CA ALA A 104 -5.54 0.59 -9.63
C ALA A 104 -4.72 1.62 -10.41
N PRO A 105 -3.53 2.02 -9.89
CA PRO A 105 -2.53 2.73 -10.66
C PRO A 105 -2.15 1.99 -11.94
N VAL A 106 -1.83 2.75 -12.99
CA VAL A 106 -1.39 2.18 -14.27
C VAL A 106 -0.09 1.38 -14.06
N ASN A 107 -0.04 0.18 -14.65
CA ASN A 107 1.12 -0.72 -14.60
C ASN A 107 1.56 -1.13 -13.17
N LEU A 108 0.65 -1.09 -12.18
CA LEU A 108 0.94 -1.32 -10.76
C LEU A 108 1.86 -2.51 -10.48
N ALA A 109 1.58 -3.68 -11.07
CA ALA A 109 2.36 -4.88 -10.81
C ALA A 109 3.84 -4.72 -11.17
N SER A 110 4.13 -4.19 -12.35
CA SER A 110 5.51 -3.95 -12.81
C SER A 110 6.21 -2.87 -11.97
N ARG A 111 5.49 -1.82 -11.57
CA ARG A 111 6.02 -0.72 -10.77
C ARG A 111 6.38 -1.20 -9.35
N LEU A 112 5.52 -2.01 -8.73
CA LEU A 112 5.79 -2.63 -7.43
C LEU A 112 6.99 -3.59 -7.46
N GLU A 113 7.12 -4.42 -8.50
CA GLU A 113 8.33 -5.24 -8.69
C GLU A 113 9.58 -4.38 -8.88
N GLY A 114 9.46 -3.25 -9.60
CA GLY A 114 10.54 -2.29 -9.81
C GLY A 114 11.09 -1.68 -8.52
N LEU A 115 10.27 -1.51 -7.48
CA LEU A 115 10.69 -0.95 -6.18
C LEU A 115 11.86 -1.71 -5.52
N PHE A 116 12.00 -2.99 -5.83
CA PHE A 116 13.02 -3.86 -5.23
C PHE A 116 14.18 -4.18 -6.19
N ASN A 117 14.09 -3.74 -7.45
CA ASN A 117 15.08 -4.04 -8.49
C ASN A 117 15.80 -2.78 -9.01
N HIS A 118 15.28 -1.58 -8.76
CA HIS A 118 15.90 -0.32 -9.14
C HIS A 118 16.80 0.26 -8.04
N GLU A 119 17.58 1.28 -8.40
CA GLU A 119 18.33 2.08 -7.45
C GLU A 119 17.41 2.73 -6.42
N ALA A 120 17.89 2.87 -5.18
CA ALA A 120 17.07 3.32 -4.05
C ALA A 120 16.43 4.71 -4.26
N THR A 121 17.10 5.61 -4.99
CA THR A 121 16.54 6.93 -5.30
C THR A 121 15.30 6.80 -6.19
N ILE A 122 15.44 6.08 -7.29
CA ILE A 122 14.35 5.79 -8.25
C ILE A 122 13.21 5.06 -7.55
N ALA A 123 13.51 4.04 -6.76
CA ALA A 123 12.50 3.26 -6.05
C ALA A 123 11.71 4.08 -5.02
N VAL A 124 12.37 5.02 -4.32
CA VAL A 124 11.71 5.90 -3.34
C VAL A 124 10.78 6.90 -4.02
N ASP A 125 11.22 7.49 -5.14
CA ASP A 125 10.40 8.43 -5.91
C ASP A 125 9.20 7.72 -6.53
N GLU A 126 9.41 6.48 -7.03
CA GLU A 126 8.35 5.62 -7.55
C GLU A 126 7.32 5.24 -6.47
N LEU A 127 7.77 4.97 -5.25
CA LEU A 127 6.88 4.73 -4.12
C LEU A 127 6.07 5.98 -3.75
N GLU A 128 6.69 7.18 -3.75
CA GLU A 128 5.97 8.45 -3.51
C GLU A 128 4.84 8.63 -4.55
N ALA A 129 5.13 8.37 -5.83
CA ALA A 129 4.14 8.45 -6.91
C ALA A 129 2.98 7.45 -6.71
N LEU A 130 3.28 6.17 -6.47
CA LEU A 130 2.26 5.14 -6.23
C LEU A 130 1.35 5.46 -5.04
N VAL A 131 1.92 6.00 -3.95
CA VAL A 131 1.16 6.44 -2.78
C VAL A 131 0.24 7.61 -3.12
N GLN A 132 0.74 8.60 -3.86
CA GLN A 132 -0.05 9.77 -4.26
C GLN A 132 -1.21 9.37 -5.19
N GLU A 133 -0.95 8.56 -6.22
CA GLU A 133 -1.97 8.03 -7.13
C GLU A 133 -3.03 7.21 -6.37
N THR A 134 -2.62 6.39 -5.41
CA THR A 134 -3.55 5.59 -4.60
C THR A 134 -4.44 6.47 -3.71
N LEU A 135 -3.92 7.57 -3.17
CA LEU A 135 -4.72 8.52 -2.40
C LEU A 135 -5.76 9.22 -3.28
N GLU A 136 -5.41 9.56 -4.52
CA GLU A 136 -6.33 10.13 -5.49
C GLU A 136 -7.46 9.14 -5.83
N LEU A 137 -7.13 7.86 -6.00
CA LEU A 137 -8.14 6.81 -6.20
C LEU A 137 -9.08 6.66 -5.01
N VAL A 138 -8.56 6.73 -3.77
CA VAL A 138 -9.41 6.73 -2.56
C VAL A 138 -10.37 7.92 -2.57
N GLU A 139 -9.89 9.12 -2.89
CA GLU A 139 -10.73 10.32 -2.91
C GLU A 139 -11.82 10.29 -3.99
N ILE A 140 -11.54 9.64 -5.12
CA ILE A 140 -12.51 9.48 -6.23
C ILE A 140 -13.55 8.41 -5.90
N HIS A 141 -13.12 7.26 -5.39
CA HIS A 141 -13.96 6.07 -5.29
C HIS A 141 -14.52 5.80 -3.90
N MET A 142 -14.00 6.47 -2.86
CA MET A 142 -14.40 6.30 -1.46
C MET A 142 -14.25 7.64 -0.69
N PRO A 143 -14.99 8.69 -1.10
CA PRO A 143 -14.84 10.05 -0.54
C PRO A 143 -15.20 10.16 0.95
N GLU A 144 -15.85 9.15 1.52
CA GLU A 144 -16.13 9.04 2.96
C GLU A 144 -14.87 8.83 3.81
N VAL A 145 -13.76 8.37 3.22
CA VAL A 145 -12.49 8.19 3.93
C VAL A 145 -11.69 9.48 3.95
N ASP A 146 -11.40 9.99 5.14
CA ASP A 146 -10.57 11.19 5.34
C ASP A 146 -9.08 10.92 5.04
N THR A 147 -8.62 11.37 3.87
CA THR A 147 -7.20 11.31 3.45
C THR A 147 -6.36 12.50 3.92
N PHE A 148 -6.98 13.55 4.49
CA PHE A 148 -6.30 14.83 4.77
C PHE A 148 -5.12 14.65 5.72
N LYS A 149 -5.31 13.87 6.80
CA LYS A 149 -4.26 13.61 7.80
C LYS A 149 -3.07 12.89 7.19
N VAL A 150 -3.34 11.93 6.30
CA VAL A 150 -2.31 11.16 5.59
C VAL A 150 -1.55 12.10 4.66
N LYS A 151 -2.25 12.84 3.77
CA LYS A 151 -1.63 13.82 2.87
C LYS A 151 -0.76 14.83 3.60
N ARG A 152 -1.22 15.35 4.74
CA ARG A 152 -0.44 16.30 5.56
C ARG A 152 0.86 15.68 6.07
N LYS A 153 0.82 14.43 6.52
CA LYS A 153 2.02 13.69 6.95
C LYS A 153 2.97 13.44 5.78
N LEU A 154 2.44 13.11 4.60
CA LEU A 154 3.22 12.78 3.40
C LEU A 154 3.91 13.98 2.75
N LYS A 155 3.34 15.18 2.88
CA LYS A 155 3.99 16.43 2.44
C LYS A 155 5.23 16.79 3.25
N TRP A 156 5.52 16.09 4.35
CA TRP A 156 6.70 16.36 5.14
C TRP A 156 7.97 16.00 4.36
N ARG A 157 8.88 16.98 4.25
CA ARG A 157 10.24 16.78 3.76
C ARG A 157 11.21 17.34 4.79
N GLN A 158 12.27 16.61 5.11
CA GLN A 158 13.28 17.13 6.02
C GLN A 158 14.07 18.23 5.33
N GLN A 159 14.06 19.44 5.91
CA GLN A 159 14.99 20.48 5.48
C GLN A 159 16.36 20.25 6.14
N PRO A 160 17.47 20.36 5.38
CA PRO A 160 18.79 20.44 5.98
C PRO A 160 18.82 21.62 6.95
N TRP A 161 19.37 21.42 8.15
CA TRP A 161 19.64 22.54 9.04
C TRP A 161 20.53 23.55 8.29
N LYS A 162 20.06 24.78 8.12
CA LYS A 162 20.91 25.87 7.66
C LYS A 162 21.91 26.15 8.77
N GLN A 163 23.21 25.94 8.52
CA GLN A 163 24.24 26.42 9.43
C GLN A 163 24.08 27.95 9.57
N ALA A 164 24.10 28.45 10.80
CA ALA A 164 24.19 29.88 11.05
C ALA A 164 25.46 30.40 10.36
N PRO A 165 25.44 31.59 9.72
CA PRO A 165 26.63 32.15 9.10
C PRO A 165 27.74 32.22 10.15
N SER A 166 28.90 31.66 9.82
CA SER A 166 30.08 31.70 10.68
C SER A 166 30.43 33.17 10.95
N SER A 167 30.19 33.63 12.17
CA SER A 167 30.79 34.88 12.65
C SER A 167 32.30 34.68 12.70
N SER A 168 33.00 35.18 11.68
CA SER A 168 34.45 35.27 11.65
C SER A 168 34.93 36.10 12.86
N PRO A 169 35.87 35.60 13.68
CA PRO A 169 36.54 36.45 14.66
C PRO A 169 37.48 37.41 13.93
N LEU A 170 37.40 38.69 14.32
CA LEU A 170 38.35 39.75 13.96
C LEU A 170 39.75 39.46 14.53
#